data_AF-X1DIV3-F1
#
_entry.id   AF-X1DIV3-F1
#
_cell.length_a   1.000
_cell.length_b   1.000
_cell.length_c   1.000
_cell.angle_alpha   90.00
_cell.angle_beta   90.00
_cell.angle_gamma   90.00
#
_symmetry.space_group_name_H-M   'P 1'
#
loop_
_entity.id
_entity.type
_entity.pdbx_description
1 polymer ?
#
loop_
_entity_poly.entity_id
_entity_poly.type
_entity_poly.pdbx_seq_one_letter_code
_entity_poly.pdbx_strand_id
1 'polypeptide(L)' 'LAYGWLTRFVVEQAERLCKGRVVFVLEGGYVLDALAGGVVNVVRAMTGEKFPPPTEARHLRVVDELKQALANYWKL' A
#
# COMPACT_ATOMS: atom_id res chain seq x y z
N LEU A 1 -5.59 9.74 1.96
CA LEU A 1 -4.71 9.80 0.77
C LEU A 1 -3.71 8.64 0.72
N ALA A 2 -2.79 8.51 1.68
CA ALA A 2 -1.73 7.47 1.65
C ALA A 2 -2.28 6.04 1.48
N TYR A 3 -3.28 5.64 2.28
CA TYR A 3 -3.91 4.32 2.17
C TYR A 3 -4.58 4.08 0.81
N GLY A 4 -5.15 5.12 0.19
CA GLY A 4 -5.74 5.00 -1.15
C GLY A 4 -4.67 4.77 -2.22
N TRP A 5 -3.55 5.50 -2.15
CA TRP A 5 -2.42 5.29 -3.06
C TRP A 5 -1.80 3.90 -2.91
N LEU A 6 -1.52 3.46 -1.68
CA LEU A 6 -0.99 2.11 -1.42
C LEU A 6 -1.93 1.02 -1.94
N THR A 7 -3.24 1.17 -1.68
CA THR A 7 -4.26 0.23 -2.18
C THR A 7 -4.26 0.18 -3.69
N ARG A 8 -4.21 1.33 -4.36
CA ARG A 8 -4.17 1.40 -5.83
C ARG A 8 -2.93 0.70 -6.38
N PHE A 9 -1.76 0.92 -5.78
CA PHE A 9 -0.53 0.25 -6.17
C PHE A 9 -0.65 -1.28 -6.06
N VAL A 10 -1.24 -1.80 -4.97
CA VAL A 10 -1.48 -3.23 -4.78
C VAL A 10 -2.46 -3.79 -5.81
N VAL A 11 -3.57 -3.09 -6.07
CA VAL A 11 -4.54 -3.49 -7.11
C VAL A 11 -3.86 -3.56 -8.48
N GLU A 12 -3.01 -2.59 -8.82
CA GLU A 12 -2.25 -2.60 -10.08
C GLU A 12 -1.26 -3.76 -10.18
N GLN A 13 -0.61 -4.12 -9.07
CA GLN A 13 0.23 -5.32 -9.05
C GLN A 13 -0.62 -6.59 -9.19
N ALA A 14 -1.81 -6.62 -8.59
CA ALA A 14 -2.71 -7.77 -8.72
C ALA A 14 -3.18 -7.98 -10.17
N GLU A 15 -3.51 -6.90 -10.88
CA GLU A 15 -3.81 -6.96 -12.32
C GLU A 15 -2.66 -7.60 -13.11
N ARG A 16 -1.42 -7.19 -12.82
CA ARG A 16 -0.21 -7.65 -13.52
C ARG A 16 0.21 -9.08 -13.16
N LEU A 17 0.08 -9.46 -11.89
CA LEU A 17 0.74 -10.65 -11.33
C LEU A 17 -0.25 -11.79 -11.06
N CYS A 18 -1.54 -11.50 -10.84
CA CYS A 18 -2.52 -12.51 -10.46
C CYS A 18 -3.92 -12.31 -11.08
N LYS A 19 -4.02 -11.70 -12.26
CA LYS A 19 -5.28 -11.46 -13.00
C LYS A 19 -6.32 -10.70 -12.16
N GLY A 20 -5.88 -9.66 -11.46
CA GLY A 20 -6.75 -8.77 -10.68
C GLY A 20 -7.26 -9.36 -9.36
N ARG A 21 -6.85 -10.58 -8.99
CA ARG A 21 -7.34 -11.23 -7.76
C ARG A 21 -6.61 -10.71 -6.53
N VAL A 22 -7.29 -9.89 -5.74
CA VAL A 22 -6.82 -9.40 -4.45
C VAL A 22 -7.99 -9.30 -3.47
N VAL A 23 -7.73 -9.62 -2.20
CA VAL A 23 -8.68 -9.45 -1.08
C VAL A 23 -8.00 -8.61 -0.02
N PHE A 24 -8.68 -7.57 0.45
CA PHE A 24 -8.23 -6.75 1.59
C PHE A 24 -9.02 -7.17 2.83
N VAL A 25 -8.31 -7.47 3.92
CA VAL A 25 -8.89 -7.87 5.20
C VAL A 25 -8.59 -6.78 6.23
N LEU A 26 -9.62 -6.34 6.96
CA LEU A 26 -9.47 -5.33 8.00
C LEU A 26 -8.80 -5.95 9.22
N GLU A 27 -7.68 -5.35 9.64
CA GLU A 27 -6.96 -5.71 10.87
C GLU A 27 -7.34 -4.75 12.02
N GLY A 28 -6.35 -4.18 12.71
CA GLY A 28 -6.56 -3.23 13.81
C GLY A 28 -6.52 -1.76 13.39
N GLY A 29 -6.88 -0.91 14.35
CA GLY A 29 -6.79 0.54 14.24
C GLY A 29 -7.42 1.20 15.48
N TYR A 30 -6.60 1.83 16.31
CA TYR A 30 -7.05 2.34 17.61
C TYR A 30 -7.54 3.79 17.58
N VAL A 31 -7.28 4.50 16.49
CA VAL A 31 -7.79 5.87 16.25
C VAL A 31 -8.95 5.75 15.27
N LEU A 32 -10.18 5.74 15.79
CA LEU A 32 -11.38 5.38 15.01
C LEU A 32 -11.61 6.29 13.80
N ASP A 33 -11.43 7.61 13.95
CA ASP A 33 -11.60 8.55 12.83
C ASP A 33 -10.57 8.31 11.72
N ALA A 34 -9.32 8.05 12.09
CA ALA A 34 -8.26 7.74 11.14
C ALA A 34 -8.51 6.37 10.47
N LEU A 35 -9.00 5.39 11.22
CA LEU A 35 -9.38 4.08 10.69
C LEU A 35 -10.51 4.21 9.68
N ALA A 36 -11.59 4.91 10.03
CA ALA A 36 -12.72 5.15 9.15
C ALA A 36 -12.30 5.85 7.85
N GLY A 37 -11.53 6.94 7.96
CA GLY A 37 -11.00 7.65 6.80
C GLY A 37 -10.04 6.79 5.95
N GLY A 38 -9.24 5.94 6.59
CA GLY A 38 -8.36 4.97 5.93
C GLY A 38 -9.17 3.97 5.11
N VAL A 39 -10.14 3.30 5.72
CA VAL A 39 -11.01 2.30 5.08
C VAL A 39 -11.79 2.91 3.91
N VAL A 40 -12.34 4.12 4.04
CA VAL A 40 -13.01 4.82 2.93
C VAL A 40 -12.06 5.00 1.73
N ASN A 41 -10.80 5.37 1.97
CA ASN A 41 -9.82 5.51 0.89
C ASN A 41 -9.47 4.16 0.23
N VAL A 42 -9.38 3.08 1.01
CA VAL A 42 -9.16 1.72 0.48
C VAL A 42 -10.30 1.32 -0.46
N VAL A 43 -11.56 1.46 0.00
CA VAL A 43 -12.73 1.10 -0.80
C VAL A 43 -12.81 1.93 -2.09
N ARG A 44 -12.58 3.26 -2.00
CA ARG A 44 -12.53 4.14 -3.18
C ARG A 44 -11.50 3.69 -4.21
N ALA A 45 -10.29 3.35 -3.75
CA ALA A 45 -9.23 2.86 -4.64
C ALA A 45 -9.59 1.52 -5.30
N MET A 46 -10.25 0.61 -4.57
CA MET A 46 -10.76 -0.65 -5.12
C MET A 46 -11.85 -0.43 -6.17
N THR A 47 -12.69 0.61 -6.02
CA THR A 47 -13.70 0.99 -7.01
C THR A 47 -13.15 1.82 -8.18
N GLY A 48 -11.83 1.98 -8.28
CA GLY A 48 -11.17 2.63 -9.43
C GLY A 48 -10.86 4.12 -9.26
N GLU A 49 -11.09 4.72 -8.08
CA GLU A 49 -10.65 6.09 -7.80
C GLU A 49 -9.11 6.16 -7.86
N LYS A 50 -8.60 7.21 -8.51
CA LYS A 50 -7.16 7.43 -8.63
C LYS A 50 -6.64 8.19 -7.42
N PHE A 51 -5.53 7.70 -6.87
CA PHE A 51 -4.79 8.38 -5.82
C PHE A 51 -3.39 8.70 -6.34
N PRO A 52 -2.98 9.98 -6.38
CA PRO A 52 -1.65 10.34 -6.86
C PRO A 52 -0.57 9.78 -5.92
N PRO A 53 0.62 9.42 -6.44
CA PRO A 53 1.74 9.08 -5.58
C PRO A 53 2.17 10.27 -4.73
N PRO A 54 2.84 10.02 -3.59
CA PRO A 54 3.53 11.06 -2.86
C PRO A 54 4.47 11.83 -3.80
N THR A 55 4.47 13.15 -3.69
CA THR A 55 5.23 14.05 -4.57
C THR A 55 6.73 14.11 -4.25
N GLU A 56 7.14 13.68 -3.05
CA GLU A 56 8.54 13.66 -2.63
C GLU A 56 9.04 12.25 -2.39
N ALA A 57 10.02 11.82 -3.19
CA ALA A 57 10.82 10.65 -2.87
C ALA A 57 11.86 11.05 -1.80
N ARG A 58 11.71 10.50 -0.60
CA ARG A 58 12.71 10.62 0.46
C ARG A 58 13.48 9.33 0.60
N HIS A 59 14.80 9.43 0.50
CA HIS A 59 15.67 8.31 0.84
C HIS A 59 15.80 8.26 2.36
N LEU A 60 15.27 7.19 2.97
CA LEU A 60 15.35 6.96 4.40
C LEU A 60 16.33 5.82 4.65
N ARG A 61 17.29 6.01 5.57
CA ARG A 61 18.30 4.99 5.94
C ARG A 61 17.69 3.64 6.30
N VAL A 62 16.50 3.65 6.91
CA VAL A 62 15.75 2.43 7.25
C VAL A 62 15.46 1.54 6.03
N VAL A 63 15.36 2.11 4.82
CA VAL A 63 15.14 1.33 3.59
C VAL A 63 16.38 0.50 3.25
N ASP A 64 17.59 1.04 3.43
CA ASP A 64 18.83 0.30 3.19
C ASP A 64 19.06 -0.77 4.23
N GLU A 65 18.81 -0.45 5.50
CA GLU A 65 18.87 -1.39 6.61
C GLU A 65 17.92 -2.58 6.37
N LEU A 66 16.69 -2.33 5.92
CA LEU A 66 15.72 -3.38 5.56
C LEU A 66 16.20 -4.21 4.37
N LYS A 67 16.77 -3.60 3.33
CA LYS A 67 17.33 -4.33 2.17
C LYS A 67 18.46 -5.26 2.61
N GLN A 68 19.37 -4.78 3.46
CA GLN A 68 20.46 -5.60 4.01
C GLN A 68 19.94 -6.74 4.86
N ALA A 69 19.00 -6.47 5.78
CA ALA A 69 18.43 -7.49 6.66
C ALA A 69 17.66 -8.59 5.89
N LEU A 70 17.03 -8.23 4.77
CA LEU A 70 16.22 -9.13 3.96
C LEU A 70 16.99 -9.77 2.79
N ALA A 71 18.28 -9.43 2.59
CA ALA A 71 19.08 -9.86 1.43
C ALA A 71 19.21 -11.39 1.29
N ASN A 72 19.16 -12.13 2.40
CA ASN A 72 19.23 -13.60 2.38
C ASN A 72 17.92 -14.25 1.89
N TYR A 73 16.80 -13.52 1.90
CA TYR A 73 15.48 -14.04 1.53
C TYR A 73 15.02 -13.58 0.14
N TRP A 74 15.52 -12.42 -0.31
CA TRP A 74 15.10 -11.79 -1.55
C TRP A 74 16.31 -11.48 -2.43
N LYS A 75 16.29 -11.97 -3.67
CA LYS A 75 17.22 -11.52 -4.72
C LYS A 75 16.74 -10.16 -5.21
N LEU A 76 17.24 -9.11 -4.55
CA LEU A 76 16.97 -7.70 -4.85
C LEU A 76 18.01 -7.13 -5.81
#